data_AF-A0AA86R490-F1
#
_entry.id   AF-A0AA86R490-F1
#
_cell.length_a   1.000
_cell.length_b   1.000
_cell.length_c   1.000
_cell.angle_alpha   90.00
_cell.angle_beta   90.00
_cell.angle_gamma   90.00
#
_symmetry.space_group_name_H-M   'P 1'
#
loop_
_entity.id
_entity.type
_entity.pdbx_description
1 polymer ?
#
loop_
_entity_poly.entity_id
_entity_poly.type
_entity_poly.pdbx_seq_one_letter_code
_entity_poly.pdbx_strand_id
1 'polypeptide(L)'
;MNHKTTLVTAHLFKLKNPQMGFEPENRFPLLTVPHSVQSGSSLKQFIQTKNKCDPLMPLRFYDEKLTFYELQFFASEKVKELYTDTGIPKHLLKNNYQKMSPLQLAQFYQQKSSDIDTFVEEMNNMDDPDKEYFNFIGAEFIDYVQRRKNEAEEPYVYISYSTSEVNGCDHYYRDAFPVCKICNKVYPCRFCHDDEVFDHRMDRKLFTDMQCLFCNEIGPIGTHCSKCGKQVSNICCQTCHTLCQIPNSVKPAYHCDECGLCRVGLKEYSKHCQKCNSCYDSRNQSEHKCVDSCTCPVCQQDLSETITPEFSLKCDPRHRIHAACYDQLLHNGTFVCPLDHKIIIDDDQYAMLRGKVYHIYRSNEINYYGDEQLIMLKKAQCYDCNKYSYDVYVPQVPQICHRCFGVNTKDVTEIFSSAKSLQGDIDGTVEELHALQDKITRDADDIDEAVEYLRRFRTINKELVPKIVQRIPNQEQLMQLLQMMMRQQ
;
A
#
# COMPACT_ATOMS: atom_id res chain seq x y z
N MET A 1 -8.35 -39.47 4.31
CA MET A 1 -7.22 -38.72 4.91
C MET A 1 -7.81 -37.56 5.69
N ASN A 2 -7.40 -37.34 6.93
CA ASN A 2 -7.86 -36.19 7.71
C ASN A 2 -7.14 -34.94 7.18
N HIS A 3 -7.77 -34.20 6.27
CA HIS A 3 -7.22 -32.91 5.82
C HIS A 3 -7.34 -31.91 6.97
N LYS A 4 -6.20 -31.62 7.57
CA LYS A 4 -6.05 -30.66 8.65
C LYS A 4 -5.50 -29.34 8.11
N THR A 5 -5.91 -28.25 8.73
CA THR A 5 -5.41 -26.91 8.47
C THR A 5 -5.19 -26.19 9.81
N THR A 6 -4.43 -25.11 9.78
CA THR A 6 -4.25 -24.28 10.98
C THR A 6 -5.31 -23.19 11.03
N LEU A 7 -6.13 -23.20 12.08
CA LEU A 7 -7.01 -22.10 12.42
C LEU A 7 -6.22 -21.03 13.16
N VAL A 8 -6.26 -19.80 12.64
CA VAL A 8 -5.81 -18.60 13.33
C VAL A 8 -7.00 -18.03 14.10
N THR A 9 -6.84 -17.89 15.41
CA THR A 9 -7.82 -17.27 16.29
C THR A 9 -7.34 -15.87 16.66
N ALA A 10 -8.18 -14.86 16.44
CA ALA A 10 -7.91 -13.49 16.84
C ALA A 10 -8.42 -13.24 18.26
N HIS A 11 -7.58 -12.60 19.07
CA HIS A 11 -7.88 -12.18 20.44
C HIS A 11 -7.77 -10.66 20.51
N LEU A 12 -8.91 -9.99 20.61
CA LEU A 12 -9.02 -8.57 20.86
C LEU A 12 -8.91 -8.30 22.36
N PHE A 13 -8.12 -7.31 22.73
CA PHE A 13 -7.92 -6.90 24.11
C PHE A 13 -7.64 -5.40 24.19
N LYS A 14 -7.76 -4.85 25.39
CA LYS A 14 -7.20 -3.54 25.75
C LYS A 14 -6.20 -3.71 26.90
N LEU A 15 -5.36 -2.72 27.16
CA LEU A 15 -4.49 -2.75 28.33
C LEU A 15 -5.31 -2.46 29.61
N LYS A 16 -5.00 -3.19 30.69
CA LYS A 16 -5.54 -2.93 32.04
C LYS A 16 -4.92 -1.66 32.61
N ASN A 17 -3.61 -1.51 32.44
CA ASN A 17 -2.85 -0.33 32.83
C ASN A 17 -2.03 0.16 31.62
N PRO A 18 -2.31 1.37 31.08
CA PRO A 18 -1.59 1.93 29.93
C PRO A 18 -0.13 2.29 30.23
N GLN A 19 0.28 2.29 31.50
CA GLN A 19 1.67 2.54 31.92
C GLN A 19 2.54 1.28 31.94
N MET A 20 1.93 0.10 31.75
CA MET A 20 2.62 -1.18 31.65
C MET A 20 2.72 -1.65 30.21
N GLY A 21 3.56 -2.65 29.95
CA GLY A 21 3.76 -3.21 28.62
C GLY A 21 2.59 -4.07 28.13
N PHE A 22 2.87 -4.84 27.08
CA PHE A 22 1.89 -5.68 26.39
C PHE A 22 1.88 -7.14 26.87
N GLU A 23 2.40 -7.41 28.07
CA GLU A 23 2.44 -8.75 28.65
C GLU A 23 1.01 -9.30 28.85
N PRO A 24 0.79 -10.63 28.72
CA PRO A 24 -0.53 -11.24 28.87
C PRO A 24 -1.27 -10.84 30.16
N GLU A 25 -0.55 -10.63 31.25
CA GLU A 25 -1.09 -10.24 32.55
C GLU A 25 -1.74 -8.85 32.51
N ASN A 26 -1.23 -7.94 31.67
CA ASN A 26 -1.76 -6.59 31.48
C ASN A 26 -2.90 -6.54 30.43
N ARG A 27 -3.26 -7.66 29.78
CA ARG A 27 -4.33 -7.68 28.77
C ARG A 27 -5.70 -7.91 29.39
N PHE A 28 -6.66 -7.04 29.11
CA PHE A 28 -8.08 -7.23 29.40
C PHE A 28 -8.78 -7.75 28.14
N PRO A 29 -9.27 -9.00 28.11
CA PRO A 29 -9.87 -9.59 26.93
C PRO A 29 -11.19 -8.88 26.58
N LEU A 30 -11.40 -8.63 25.29
CA LEU A 30 -12.61 -8.01 24.75
C LEU A 30 -13.41 -9.00 23.91
N LEU A 31 -12.78 -9.62 22.91
CA LEU A 31 -13.44 -10.53 21.97
C LEU A 31 -12.45 -11.59 21.49
N THR A 32 -12.90 -12.84 21.31
CA THR A 32 -12.08 -13.93 20.73
C THR A 32 -12.87 -14.61 19.62
N VAL A 33 -12.27 -14.71 18.44
CA VAL A 33 -12.97 -15.20 17.24
C VAL A 33 -12.10 -16.06 16.32
N PRO A 34 -12.67 -17.09 15.67
CA PRO A 34 -11.95 -17.88 14.65
C PRO A 34 -11.78 -17.05 13.37
N HIS A 35 -10.60 -16.47 13.18
CA HIS A 35 -10.36 -15.40 12.21
C HIS A 35 -10.20 -15.92 10.77
N SER A 36 -9.27 -16.86 10.57
CA SER A 36 -8.88 -17.34 9.24
C SER A 36 -8.21 -18.70 9.32
N VAL A 37 -8.12 -19.40 8.20
CA VAL A 37 -7.25 -20.58 8.06
C VAL A 37 -6.00 -20.22 7.28
N GLN A 38 -4.88 -20.82 7.67
CA GLN A 38 -3.56 -20.57 7.07
C GLN A 38 -2.79 -21.88 6.94
N SER A 39 -1.89 -21.94 5.97
CA SER A 39 -0.97 -23.05 5.73
C SER A 39 0.36 -22.54 5.16
N GLY A 40 1.31 -23.46 4.96
CA GLY A 40 2.50 -23.21 4.16
C GLY A 40 3.33 -22.00 4.60
N SER A 41 3.69 -21.14 3.65
CA SER A 41 4.50 -19.93 3.89
C SER A 41 3.75 -18.87 4.71
N SER A 42 2.44 -18.69 4.49
CA SER A 42 1.62 -17.71 5.22
C SER A 42 1.58 -18.02 6.72
N LEU A 43 1.56 -19.30 7.10
CA LEU A 43 1.60 -19.72 8.49
C LEU A 43 2.94 -19.38 9.19
N LYS A 44 4.06 -19.37 8.45
CA LYS A 44 5.39 -19.06 9.03
C LYS A 44 5.43 -17.65 9.62
N GLN A 45 4.77 -16.69 8.97
CA GLN A 45 4.69 -15.32 9.45
C GLN A 45 3.95 -15.24 10.80
N PHE A 46 2.79 -15.91 10.91
CA PHE A 46 2.03 -15.98 12.17
C PHE A 46 2.80 -16.68 13.30
N ILE A 47 3.60 -17.69 12.98
CA ILE A 47 4.44 -18.37 13.99
C ILE A 47 5.53 -17.43 14.48
N GLN A 48 6.17 -16.67 13.58
CA GLN A 48 7.21 -15.70 13.93
C GLN A 48 6.68 -14.54 14.80
N THR A 49 5.42 -14.15 14.60
CA THR A 49 4.78 -13.06 15.34
C THR A 49 3.82 -13.53 16.43
N LYS A 50 3.87 -14.80 16.84
CA LYS A 50 2.87 -15.44 17.71
C LYS A 50 2.61 -14.71 19.04
N ASN A 51 3.65 -14.11 19.64
CA ASN A 51 3.52 -13.39 20.90
C ASN A 51 3.22 -11.89 20.70
N LYS A 52 3.28 -11.42 19.45
CA LYS A 52 3.10 -10.03 19.10
C LYS A 52 1.63 -9.64 19.08
N CYS A 53 1.39 -8.36 19.31
CA CYS A 53 0.10 -7.73 19.10
C CYS A 53 0.25 -6.48 18.24
N ASP A 54 -0.82 -6.20 17.51
CA ASP A 54 -0.95 -5.01 16.67
C ASP A 54 -2.11 -4.14 17.18
N PRO A 55 -2.00 -2.82 17.12
CA PRO A 55 -3.13 -1.93 17.36
C PRO A 55 -4.14 -2.08 16.22
N LEU A 56 -5.41 -2.16 16.58
CA LEU A 56 -6.53 -2.30 15.65
C LEU A 56 -7.25 -0.97 15.46
N MET A 57 -7.63 -0.32 16.55
CA MET A 57 -8.36 0.96 16.55
C MET A 57 -8.37 1.61 17.94
N PRO A 58 -8.58 2.93 18.05
CA PRO A 58 -8.90 3.57 19.32
C PRO A 58 -10.08 2.89 20.02
N LEU A 59 -10.00 2.72 21.33
CA LEU A 59 -11.02 2.06 22.16
C LEU A 59 -12.39 2.74 22.06
N ARG A 60 -12.43 4.05 21.81
CA ARG A 60 -13.68 4.80 21.58
C ARG A 60 -14.47 4.37 20.33
N PHE A 61 -13.86 3.61 19.42
CA PHE A 61 -14.54 3.03 18.27
C PHE A 61 -14.99 1.58 18.51
N TYR A 62 -14.63 0.99 19.65
CA TYR A 62 -15.08 -0.34 20.03
C TYR A 62 -16.50 -0.28 20.61
N ASP A 63 -17.38 -1.15 20.09
CA ASP A 63 -18.72 -1.37 20.61
C ASP A 63 -18.94 -2.88 20.81
N GLU A 64 -19.13 -3.29 22.07
CA GLU A 64 -19.34 -4.70 22.45
C GLU A 64 -20.59 -5.35 21.85
N LYS A 65 -21.52 -4.55 21.32
CA LYS A 65 -22.75 -5.04 20.67
C LYS A 65 -22.52 -5.42 19.21
N LEU A 66 -21.43 -4.95 18.61
CA LEU A 66 -21.10 -5.23 17.22
C LEU A 66 -20.30 -6.53 17.10
N THR A 67 -20.51 -7.24 15.99
CA THR A 67 -19.68 -8.38 15.63
C THR A 67 -18.26 -7.95 15.22
N PHE A 68 -17.32 -8.91 15.16
CA PHE A 68 -15.93 -8.63 14.75
C PHE A 68 -15.84 -7.97 13.37
N TYR A 69 -16.69 -8.39 12.43
CA TYR A 69 -16.73 -7.79 11.10
C TYR A 69 -17.34 -6.38 11.14
N GLU A 70 -18.47 -6.21 11.83
CA GLU A 70 -19.15 -4.91 11.94
C GLU A 70 -18.28 -3.85 12.60
N LEU A 71 -17.53 -4.20 13.65
CA LEU A 71 -16.55 -3.32 14.29
C LEU A 71 -15.59 -2.71 13.27
N GLN A 72 -14.94 -3.55 12.46
CA GLN A 72 -14.00 -3.09 11.43
C GLN A 72 -14.72 -2.36 10.30
N PHE A 73 -15.90 -2.83 9.89
CA PHE A 73 -16.69 -2.24 8.83
C PHE A 73 -17.10 -0.81 9.16
N PHE A 74 -17.72 -0.58 10.32
CA PHE A 74 -18.23 0.74 10.73
C PHE A 74 -17.12 1.69 11.17
N ALA A 75 -16.01 1.18 11.71
CA ALA A 75 -14.86 2.02 12.07
C ALA A 75 -13.94 2.32 10.87
N SER A 76 -14.05 1.59 9.75
CA SER A 76 -13.07 1.60 8.66
C SER A 76 -12.67 2.99 8.15
N GLU A 77 -13.60 3.89 7.84
CA GLU A 77 -13.29 5.24 7.34
C GLU A 77 -12.47 6.04 8.36
N LYS A 78 -12.94 6.08 9.62
CA LYS A 78 -12.27 6.79 10.71
C LYS A 78 -10.92 6.19 11.05
N VAL A 79 -10.81 4.85 11.00
CA VAL A 79 -9.56 4.14 11.25
C VAL A 79 -8.56 4.39 10.13
N LYS A 80 -8.97 4.38 8.85
CA LYS A 80 -8.09 4.68 7.72
C LYS A 80 -7.39 6.04 7.84
N GLU A 81 -8.07 7.05 8.39
CA GLU A 81 -7.45 8.36 8.62
C GLU A 81 -6.28 8.32 9.62
N LEU A 82 -6.34 7.40 10.60
CA LEU A 82 -5.36 7.26 11.68
C LEU A 82 -4.14 6.39 11.29
N TYR A 83 -4.21 5.68 10.17
CA TYR A 83 -3.18 4.75 9.72
C TYR A 83 -2.55 5.21 8.40
N THR A 84 -1.32 4.78 8.14
CA THR A 84 -0.68 4.85 6.82
C THR A 84 -1.35 3.86 5.88
N ASP A 85 -1.11 4.01 4.57
CA ASP A 85 -1.58 3.06 3.55
C ASP A 85 -1.03 1.64 3.77
N THR A 86 0.11 1.51 4.46
CA THR A 86 0.75 0.24 4.85
C THR A 86 0.22 -0.35 6.16
N GLY A 87 -0.77 0.29 6.80
CA GLY A 87 -1.39 -0.21 8.02
C GLY A 87 -0.60 0.10 9.30
N ILE A 88 0.25 1.13 9.30
CA ILE A 88 0.97 1.61 10.49
C ILE A 88 0.18 2.74 11.14
N PRO A 89 -0.11 2.71 12.46
CA PRO A 89 -0.74 3.85 13.11
C PRO A 89 0.16 5.08 13.07
N LYS A 90 -0.36 6.20 12.54
CA LYS A 90 0.40 7.45 12.36
C LYS A 90 0.91 8.03 13.69
N HIS A 91 0.20 7.78 14.79
CA HIS A 91 0.60 8.26 16.13
C HIS A 91 1.81 7.52 16.72
N LEU A 92 2.20 6.37 16.15
CA LEU A 92 3.40 5.63 16.55
C LEU A 92 4.64 6.04 15.76
N LEU A 93 4.48 6.73 14.64
CA LEU A 93 5.60 7.20 13.83
C LEU A 93 6.28 8.40 14.50
N LYS A 94 7.60 8.36 14.56
CA LYS A 94 8.43 9.48 15.06
C LYS A 94 8.33 10.70 14.14
N ASN A 95 8.23 10.46 12.84
CA ASN A 95 8.19 11.47 11.80
C ASN A 95 6.93 11.35 10.94
N ASN A 96 6.37 12.48 10.52
CA ASN A 96 5.32 12.54 9.52
C ASN A 96 5.91 13.06 8.20
N TYR A 97 6.39 12.14 7.37
CA TYR A 97 7.08 12.47 6.11
C TYR A 97 6.21 13.25 5.13
N GLN A 98 4.89 13.05 5.18
CA GLN A 98 3.94 13.74 4.31
C GLN A 98 3.80 15.23 4.63
N LYS A 99 4.10 15.63 5.88
CA LYS A 99 4.07 17.04 6.31
C LYS A 99 5.41 17.75 6.17
N MET A 100 6.48 17.03 5.87
CA MET A 100 7.80 17.63 5.68
C MET A 100 7.87 18.37 4.34
N SER A 101 8.47 19.56 4.36
CA SER A 101 8.80 20.26 3.12
C SER A 101 9.86 19.49 2.31
N PRO A 102 10.01 19.77 1.00
CA PRO A 102 11.05 19.16 0.18
C PRO A 102 12.46 19.33 0.78
N LEU A 103 12.74 20.50 1.37
CA LEU A 103 14.01 20.78 2.04
C LEU A 103 14.19 19.92 3.31
N GLN A 104 13.13 19.79 4.13
CA GLN A 104 13.17 18.95 5.33
C GLN A 104 13.40 17.48 4.97
N LEU A 105 12.75 16.98 3.91
CA LEU A 105 12.98 15.62 3.41
C LEU A 105 14.42 15.42 2.93
N ALA A 106 15.00 16.39 2.23
CA ALA A 106 16.39 16.36 1.78
C ALA A 106 17.37 16.30 2.96
N GLN A 107 17.17 17.14 3.96
CA GLN A 107 17.99 17.19 5.18
C GLN A 107 17.87 15.91 6.00
N PHE A 108 16.65 15.38 6.13
CA PHE A 108 16.40 14.10 6.80
C PHE A 108 17.14 12.94 6.12
N TYR A 109 17.04 12.85 4.80
CA TYR A 109 17.77 11.82 4.04
C TYR A 109 19.28 11.95 4.21
N GLN A 110 19.82 13.19 4.16
CA GLN A 110 21.24 13.44 4.36
C GLN A 110 21.74 12.90 5.71
N GLN A 111 21.05 13.26 6.81
CA GLN A 111 21.40 12.80 8.16
C GLN A 111 21.38 11.27 8.26
N LYS A 112 20.33 10.63 7.73
CA LYS A 112 20.21 9.17 7.74
C LYS A 112 21.30 8.47 6.91
N SER A 113 21.73 9.09 5.80
CA SER A 113 22.77 8.53 4.92
C SER A 113 24.19 8.65 5.48
N SER A 114 24.48 9.67 6.30
CA SER A 114 25.78 9.86 6.93
C SER A 114 26.02 8.94 8.13
N ASP A 115 24.96 8.46 8.76
CA ASP A 115 25.00 7.74 10.03
C ASP A 115 24.58 6.26 9.89
N ILE A 116 24.98 5.58 8.81
CA ILE A 116 24.65 4.15 8.58
C ILE A 116 25.18 3.26 9.71
N ASP A 117 26.40 3.51 10.19
CA ASP A 117 27.00 2.73 11.28
C ASP A 117 26.28 3.01 12.62
N THR A 118 25.90 4.27 12.88
CA THR A 118 25.13 4.66 14.08
C THR A 118 23.70 4.13 14.04
N PHE A 119 23.06 4.09 12.86
CA PHE A 119 21.72 3.51 12.68
C PHE A 119 21.70 2.00 12.99
N VAL A 120 22.72 1.27 12.55
CA VAL A 120 22.87 -0.16 12.88
C VAL A 120 23.15 -0.35 14.39
N GLU A 121 23.94 0.52 15.01
CA GLU A 121 24.16 0.51 16.46
C GLU A 121 22.90 0.87 17.28
N GLU A 122 22.12 1.87 16.87
CA GLU A 122 20.86 2.26 17.50
C GLU A 122 19.80 1.16 17.37
N MET A 123 19.69 0.51 16.21
CA MET A 123 18.81 -0.66 16.02
C MET A 123 19.18 -1.83 16.93
N ASN A 124 20.47 -2.05 17.18
CA ASN A 124 20.95 -3.12 18.06
C ASN A 124 20.85 -2.78 19.56
N ASN A 125 20.82 -1.48 19.92
CA ASN A 125 20.82 -1.00 21.31
C ASN A 125 19.47 -0.44 21.80
N MET A 126 18.39 -0.48 21.01
CA MET A 126 17.06 -0.12 21.49
C MET A 126 16.52 -1.17 22.46
N ASP A 127 16.78 -0.97 23.76
CA ASP A 127 16.18 -1.76 24.83
C ASP A 127 14.74 -1.29 25.11
N ASP A 128 13.85 -1.53 24.14
CA ASP A 128 12.42 -1.33 24.34
C ASP A 128 11.86 -2.52 25.16
N PRO A 129 11.25 -2.28 26.34
CA PRO A 129 10.74 -3.33 27.20
C PRO A 129 9.60 -4.13 26.55
N ASP A 130 8.91 -3.55 25.57
CA ASP A 130 7.76 -4.16 24.92
C ASP A 130 8.16 -5.01 23.69
N LYS A 131 9.47 -5.14 23.40
CA LYS A 131 9.99 -5.82 22.21
C LYS A 131 9.63 -7.28 22.05
N GLU A 132 9.21 -7.97 23.09
CA GLU A 132 8.71 -9.34 22.97
C GLU A 132 7.27 -9.38 22.41
N TYR A 133 6.46 -8.35 22.70
CA TYR A 133 5.01 -8.37 22.52
C TYR A 133 4.50 -7.34 21.51
N PHE A 134 5.30 -6.36 21.09
CA PHE A 134 4.87 -5.28 20.20
C PHE A 134 5.73 -5.18 18.94
N ASN A 135 5.14 -4.84 17.79
CA ASN A 135 5.80 -4.83 16.48
C ASN A 135 6.41 -3.48 16.09
N PHE A 136 5.84 -2.37 16.56
CA PHE A 136 6.21 -1.01 16.11
C PHE A 136 7.30 -0.43 17.02
N ILE A 137 8.50 -1.01 16.92
CA ILE A 137 9.69 -0.66 17.69
C ILE A 137 10.86 -0.45 16.73
N GLY A 138 11.67 0.56 16.97
CA GLY A 138 12.81 0.92 16.14
C GLY A 138 12.92 2.43 15.93
N ALA A 139 13.94 2.87 15.20
CA ALA A 139 14.27 4.28 15.01
C ALA A 139 13.16 5.10 14.30
N GLU A 140 12.28 4.43 13.57
CA GLU A 140 11.13 5.02 12.85
C GLU A 140 9.94 5.31 13.78
N PHE A 141 9.91 4.70 14.98
CA PHE A 141 8.80 4.77 15.92
C PHE A 141 9.13 5.61 17.16
N ILE A 142 8.10 6.10 17.84
CA ILE A 142 8.24 6.74 19.14
C ILE A 142 8.70 5.74 20.19
N ASP A 143 9.44 6.21 21.19
CA ASP A 143 9.88 5.37 22.31
C ASP A 143 8.71 4.89 23.19
N TYR A 144 8.99 3.91 24.05
CA TYR A 144 7.97 3.32 24.92
C TYR A 144 7.37 4.29 25.93
N VAL A 145 8.10 5.33 26.34
CA VAL A 145 7.61 6.32 27.31
C VAL A 145 6.53 7.17 26.66
N GLN A 146 6.81 7.70 25.47
CA GLN A 146 5.83 8.46 24.70
C GLN A 146 4.66 7.58 24.26
N ARG A 147 4.91 6.32 23.87
CA ARG A 147 3.85 5.36 23.52
C ARG A 147 2.88 5.12 24.67
N ARG A 148 3.37 4.86 25.89
CA ARG A 148 2.53 4.67 27.09
C ARG A 148 1.77 5.94 27.48
N LYS A 149 2.37 7.12 27.27
CA LYS A 149 1.65 8.41 27.43
C LYS A 149 0.49 8.52 26.44
N ASN A 150 0.74 8.25 25.15
CA ASN A 150 -0.29 8.28 24.11
C ASN A 150 -1.40 7.27 24.41
N GLU A 151 -1.06 6.05 24.82
CA GLU A 151 -2.03 5.01 25.21
C GLU A 151 -2.88 5.41 26.42
N ALA A 152 -2.33 6.21 27.35
CA ALA A 152 -3.09 6.73 28.48
C ALA A 152 -4.06 7.86 28.08
N GLU A 153 -3.70 8.66 27.07
CA GLU A 153 -4.54 9.75 26.54
C GLU A 153 -5.65 9.22 25.62
N GLU A 154 -5.32 8.29 24.72
CA GLU A 154 -6.24 7.62 23.81
C GLU A 154 -5.97 6.10 23.83
N PRO A 155 -6.66 5.32 24.69
CA PRO A 155 -6.47 3.87 24.76
C PRO A 155 -6.84 3.16 23.45
N TYR A 156 -6.16 2.05 23.15
CA TYR A 156 -6.40 1.26 21.94
C TYR A 156 -6.99 -0.13 22.21
N VAL A 157 -7.69 -0.64 21.21
CA VAL A 157 -7.94 -2.06 21.03
C VAL A 157 -6.76 -2.65 20.28
N TYR A 158 -6.20 -3.72 20.83
CA TYR A 158 -5.13 -4.50 20.25
C TYR A 158 -5.64 -5.86 19.83
N ILE A 159 -5.01 -6.44 18.81
CA ILE A 159 -5.26 -7.79 18.30
C ILE A 159 -4.00 -8.62 18.47
N SER A 160 -4.16 -9.84 18.97
CA SER A 160 -3.12 -10.87 18.99
C SER A 160 -3.68 -12.18 18.46
N TYR A 161 -2.82 -13.13 18.12
CA TYR A 161 -3.22 -14.35 17.45
C TYR A 161 -2.76 -15.60 18.19
N SER A 162 -3.59 -16.63 18.17
CA SER A 162 -3.20 -18.00 18.51
C SER A 162 -3.55 -18.95 17.38
N THR A 163 -2.93 -20.14 17.39
CA THR A 163 -3.14 -21.15 16.36
C THR A 163 -3.60 -22.47 16.97
N SER A 164 -4.48 -23.16 16.26
CA SER A 164 -4.92 -24.52 16.58
C SER A 164 -5.12 -25.34 15.32
N GLU A 165 -5.07 -26.67 15.42
CA GLU A 165 -5.34 -27.55 14.30
C GLU A 165 -6.84 -27.83 14.18
N VAL A 166 -7.40 -27.64 12.99
CA VAL A 166 -8.81 -27.90 12.69
C VAL A 166 -8.95 -28.69 11.37
N ASN A 167 -10.14 -29.22 11.11
CA ASN A 167 -10.42 -29.85 9.82
C ASN A 167 -10.61 -28.80 8.73
N GLY A 168 -10.18 -29.07 7.49
CA GLY A 168 -10.39 -28.15 6.38
C GLY A 168 -9.25 -28.16 5.38
N CYS A 169 -9.10 -27.03 4.72
CA CYS A 169 -8.00 -26.74 3.81
C CYS A 169 -7.65 -25.26 3.91
N ASP A 170 -6.61 -24.86 3.17
CA ASP A 170 -6.08 -23.51 3.08
C ASP A 170 -7.13 -22.48 2.64
N HIS A 171 -8.15 -22.94 1.93
CA HIS A 171 -9.25 -22.11 1.45
C HIS A 171 -10.35 -21.92 2.50
N TYR A 172 -10.64 -22.97 3.30
CA TYR A 172 -11.81 -23.00 4.18
C TYR A 172 -11.63 -23.93 5.39
N TYR A 173 -11.98 -23.40 6.57
CA TYR A 173 -12.31 -24.19 7.76
C TYR A 173 -13.68 -24.85 7.55
N ARG A 174 -13.79 -26.18 7.61
CA ARG A 174 -15.06 -26.92 7.50
C ARG A 174 -14.95 -28.33 8.08
N ASP A 175 -16.03 -28.85 8.63
CA ASP A 175 -16.10 -30.21 9.19
C ASP A 175 -16.88 -31.20 8.28
N ALA A 176 -17.11 -30.80 7.03
CA ALA A 176 -17.63 -31.67 5.98
C ALA A 176 -17.01 -31.28 4.63
N PHE A 177 -16.81 -32.27 3.77
CA PHE A 177 -16.18 -32.10 2.46
C PHE A 177 -17.18 -32.39 1.33
N PRO A 178 -17.28 -31.52 0.31
CA PRO A 178 -18.20 -31.75 -0.80
C PRO A 178 -17.76 -32.95 -1.65
N VAL A 179 -18.75 -33.61 -2.26
CA VAL A 179 -18.55 -34.72 -3.19
C VAL A 179 -18.65 -34.20 -4.62
N CYS A 180 -17.60 -34.35 -5.43
CA CYS A 180 -17.67 -33.99 -6.85
C CYS A 180 -18.61 -34.94 -7.59
N LYS A 181 -19.59 -34.40 -8.34
CA LYS A 181 -20.58 -35.20 -9.08
C LYS A 181 -20.03 -35.89 -10.33
N ILE A 182 -18.92 -35.39 -10.88
CA ILE A 182 -18.34 -35.94 -12.11
C ILE A 182 -17.46 -37.14 -11.76
N CYS A 183 -16.52 -36.98 -10.84
CA CYS A 183 -15.62 -38.08 -10.44
C CYS A 183 -16.07 -38.88 -9.21
N ASN A 184 -17.16 -38.49 -8.54
CA ASN A 184 -17.71 -39.14 -7.32
C ASN A 184 -16.70 -39.31 -6.18
N LYS A 185 -15.74 -38.38 -6.08
CA LYS A 185 -14.71 -38.34 -5.03
C LYS A 185 -14.94 -37.15 -4.09
N VAL A 186 -14.49 -37.32 -2.86
CA VAL A 186 -14.54 -36.31 -1.80
C VAL A 186 -13.29 -35.45 -1.86
N TYR A 187 -13.44 -34.13 -1.85
CA TYR A 187 -12.32 -33.19 -1.80
C TYR A 187 -12.55 -32.13 -0.73
N PRO A 188 -11.50 -31.56 -0.12
CA PRO A 188 -11.67 -30.53 0.90
C PRO A 188 -12.51 -29.34 0.42
N CYS A 189 -12.27 -28.88 -0.80
CA CYS A 189 -13.10 -27.88 -1.46
C CYS A 189 -12.96 -27.95 -2.99
N ARG A 190 -13.75 -27.14 -3.71
CA ARG A 190 -13.68 -27.06 -5.17
C ARG A 190 -12.31 -26.63 -5.69
N PHE A 191 -11.60 -25.75 -4.98
CA PHE A 191 -10.29 -25.28 -5.39
C PHE A 191 -9.25 -26.41 -5.26
N CYS A 192 -9.25 -27.12 -4.14
CA CYS A 192 -8.39 -28.30 -3.97
C CYS A 192 -8.68 -29.38 -5.02
N HIS A 193 -9.96 -29.60 -5.37
CA HIS A 193 -10.31 -30.47 -6.50
C HIS A 193 -9.65 -29.97 -7.79
N ASP A 194 -9.89 -28.71 -8.12
CA ASP A 194 -9.46 -28.05 -9.34
C ASP A 194 -7.93 -27.92 -9.49
N ASP A 195 -7.19 -28.04 -8.38
CA ASP A 195 -5.72 -28.11 -8.34
C ASP A 195 -5.20 -29.55 -8.54
N GLU A 196 -5.95 -30.56 -8.08
CA GLU A 196 -5.59 -31.98 -8.18
C GLU A 196 -6.10 -32.64 -9.47
N VAL A 197 -7.16 -32.09 -10.07
CA VAL A 197 -7.93 -32.67 -11.17
C VAL A 197 -7.91 -31.73 -12.38
N PHE A 198 -7.25 -32.16 -13.46
CA PHE A 198 -7.02 -31.33 -14.64
C PHE A 198 -8.01 -31.57 -15.79
N ASP A 199 -8.79 -32.66 -15.76
CA ASP A 199 -9.71 -33.04 -16.85
C ASP A 199 -11.08 -32.34 -16.75
N HIS A 200 -11.50 -31.91 -15.56
CA HIS A 200 -12.72 -31.15 -15.34
C HIS A 200 -12.63 -30.24 -14.11
N ARG A 201 -13.56 -29.29 -14.02
CA ARG A 201 -13.72 -28.40 -12.86
C ARG A 201 -14.90 -28.85 -12.00
N MET A 202 -14.80 -28.62 -10.69
CA MET A 202 -15.90 -28.88 -9.76
C MET A 202 -16.87 -27.68 -9.73
N ASP A 203 -17.93 -27.75 -10.53
CA ASP A 203 -18.97 -26.73 -10.56
C ASP A 203 -19.74 -26.68 -9.23
N ARG A 204 -19.65 -25.52 -8.58
CA ARG A 204 -20.32 -25.20 -7.32
C ARG A 204 -21.83 -25.38 -7.34
N LYS A 205 -22.48 -25.33 -8.50
CA LYS A 205 -23.93 -25.47 -8.63
C LYS A 205 -24.39 -26.93 -8.71
N LEU A 206 -23.49 -27.86 -9.05
CA LEU A 206 -23.88 -29.24 -9.39
C LEU A 206 -23.80 -30.19 -8.20
N PHE A 207 -22.86 -29.99 -7.28
CA PHE A 207 -22.72 -30.89 -6.13
C PHE A 207 -23.73 -30.61 -5.03
N THR A 208 -24.43 -31.65 -4.57
CA THR A 208 -25.47 -31.57 -3.53
C THR A 208 -25.10 -32.34 -2.27
N ASP A 209 -24.01 -33.10 -2.30
CA ASP A 209 -23.67 -34.06 -1.25
C ASP A 209 -22.36 -33.66 -0.57
N MET A 210 -22.25 -33.98 0.71
CA MET A 210 -21.06 -33.79 1.53
C MET A 210 -20.78 -35.04 2.37
N GLN A 211 -19.50 -35.33 2.60
CA GLN A 211 -19.07 -36.30 3.59
C GLN A 211 -18.81 -35.61 4.93
N CYS A 212 -19.43 -36.10 6.00
CA CYS A 212 -19.21 -35.61 7.36
C CYS A 212 -17.88 -36.10 7.93
N LEU A 213 -17.03 -35.21 8.45
CA LEU A 213 -15.73 -35.58 9.01
C LEU A 213 -15.79 -36.15 10.43
N PHE A 214 -16.97 -36.19 11.04
CA PHE A 214 -17.17 -36.82 12.34
C PHE A 214 -17.61 -38.28 12.27
N CYS A 215 -18.36 -38.66 11.23
CA CYS A 215 -18.93 -40.01 11.10
C CYS A 215 -18.65 -40.67 9.74
N ASN A 216 -18.00 -39.97 8.81
CA ASN A 216 -17.63 -40.42 7.46
C ASN A 216 -18.81 -40.77 6.53
N GLU A 217 -20.05 -40.55 6.96
CA GLU A 217 -21.23 -40.74 6.13
C GLU A 217 -21.41 -39.62 5.12
N ILE A 218 -21.86 -39.99 3.92
CA ILE A 218 -22.24 -39.07 2.85
C ILE A 218 -23.73 -38.75 2.98
N GLY A 219 -24.06 -37.48 2.91
CA GLY A 219 -25.44 -37.00 2.95
C GLY A 219 -25.61 -35.70 2.19
N PRO A 220 -26.83 -35.13 2.17
CA PRO A 220 -27.08 -33.85 1.54
C PRO A 220 -26.26 -32.75 2.21
N ILE A 221 -25.86 -31.76 1.43
CA ILE A 221 -25.11 -30.61 1.91
C ILE A 221 -25.95 -29.75 2.86
N GLY A 222 -25.33 -29.28 3.93
CA GLY A 222 -26.04 -28.49 4.95
C GLY A 222 -25.13 -28.06 6.08
N THR A 223 -25.72 -27.35 7.05
CA THR A 223 -25.01 -26.93 8.28
C THR A 223 -24.82 -28.08 9.26
N HIS A 224 -25.62 -29.15 9.15
CA HIS A 224 -25.59 -30.32 10.04
C HIS A 224 -25.51 -31.60 9.24
N CYS A 225 -24.81 -32.61 9.78
CA CYS A 225 -24.81 -33.95 9.21
C CYS A 225 -26.18 -34.62 9.41
N SER A 226 -26.79 -35.11 8.33
CA SER A 226 -28.09 -35.80 8.37
C SER A 226 -28.05 -37.11 9.16
N LYS A 227 -26.88 -37.75 9.30
CA LYS A 227 -26.72 -39.00 10.07
C LYS A 227 -26.49 -38.74 11.55
N CYS A 228 -25.43 -38.00 11.89
CA CYS A 228 -24.96 -37.88 13.28
C CYS A 228 -25.42 -36.59 13.97
N GLY A 229 -26.13 -35.70 13.28
CA GLY A 229 -26.69 -34.47 13.82
C GLY A 229 -25.68 -33.37 14.20
N LYS A 230 -24.36 -33.65 14.13
CA LYS A 230 -23.33 -32.66 14.45
C LYS A 230 -23.35 -31.51 13.45
N GLN A 231 -23.15 -30.29 13.95
CA GLN A 231 -22.93 -29.13 13.12
C GLN A 231 -21.58 -29.26 12.41
N VAL A 232 -21.60 -29.20 11.08
CA VAL A 232 -20.40 -29.32 10.22
C VAL A 232 -20.00 -28.00 9.54
N SER A 233 -20.85 -26.99 9.63
CA SER A 233 -20.62 -25.66 9.08
C SER A 233 -21.46 -24.60 9.80
N ASN A 234 -20.94 -23.39 9.93
CA ASN A 234 -21.68 -22.21 10.38
C ASN A 234 -22.39 -21.51 9.21
N ILE A 235 -21.78 -21.54 8.03
CA ILE A 235 -22.32 -20.93 6.81
C ILE A 235 -22.57 -22.04 5.79
N CYS A 236 -23.78 -22.10 5.23
CA CYS A 236 -24.10 -22.97 4.10
C CYS A 236 -24.92 -22.19 3.09
N CYS A 237 -24.32 -21.84 1.94
CA CYS A 237 -25.10 -21.28 0.84
C CYS A 237 -25.75 -22.42 0.05
N GLN A 238 -27.07 -22.42 -0.07
CA GLN A 238 -27.79 -23.46 -0.82
C GLN A 238 -27.59 -23.36 -2.34
N THR A 239 -27.31 -22.17 -2.88
CA THR A 239 -27.08 -21.97 -4.32
C THR A 239 -25.65 -22.30 -4.75
N CYS A 240 -24.67 -21.89 -3.93
CA CYS A 240 -23.24 -22.09 -4.21
C CYS A 240 -22.66 -23.32 -3.52
N HIS A 241 -23.41 -23.96 -2.63
CA HIS A 241 -22.97 -25.11 -1.85
C HIS A 241 -21.66 -24.85 -1.06
N THR A 242 -21.44 -23.60 -0.66
CA THR A 242 -20.26 -23.18 0.12
C THR A 242 -20.44 -23.51 1.59
N LEU A 243 -19.50 -24.28 2.15
CA LEU A 243 -19.41 -24.59 3.59
C LEU A 243 -18.23 -23.84 4.23
N CYS A 244 -18.48 -23.21 5.37
CA CYS A 244 -17.48 -22.53 6.19
C CYS A 244 -17.85 -22.57 7.68
N GLN A 245 -16.91 -23.00 8.52
CA GLN A 245 -17.02 -22.96 9.97
C GLN A 245 -16.65 -21.61 10.59
N ILE A 246 -16.06 -20.68 9.84
CA ILE A 246 -15.94 -19.29 10.30
C ILE A 246 -17.34 -18.66 10.28
N PRO A 247 -17.86 -18.15 11.42
CA PRO A 247 -19.23 -17.67 11.52
C PRO A 247 -19.42 -16.30 10.86
N ASN A 248 -20.69 -15.95 10.59
CA ASN A 248 -21.06 -14.67 9.99
C ASN A 248 -20.67 -13.46 10.84
N SER A 249 -20.49 -13.60 12.16
CA SER A 249 -19.99 -12.53 13.02
C SER A 249 -18.52 -12.16 12.75
N VAL A 250 -17.78 -13.01 12.03
CA VAL A 250 -16.36 -12.80 11.71
C VAL A 250 -16.18 -12.58 10.22
N LYS A 251 -16.82 -13.41 9.41
CA LYS A 251 -16.74 -13.36 7.95
C LYS A 251 -18.16 -13.51 7.37
N PRO A 252 -19.00 -12.48 7.47
CA PRO A 252 -20.37 -12.52 6.95
C PRO A 252 -20.32 -12.83 5.46
N ALA A 253 -21.13 -13.78 5.04
CA ALA A 253 -21.24 -14.16 3.64
C ALA A 253 -22.70 -14.17 3.21
N TYR A 254 -22.96 -13.64 2.01
CA TYR A 254 -24.29 -13.63 1.41
C TYR A 254 -24.22 -14.02 -0.06
N HIS A 255 -25.30 -14.57 -0.61
CA HIS A 255 -25.40 -14.84 -2.04
C HIS A 255 -25.95 -13.60 -2.76
N CYS A 256 -25.25 -13.16 -3.81
CA CYS A 256 -25.77 -12.19 -4.75
C CYS A 256 -26.33 -12.95 -5.96
N ASP A 257 -27.65 -12.91 -6.13
CA ASP A 257 -28.34 -13.63 -7.21
C ASP A 257 -27.90 -13.11 -8.60
N GLU A 258 -27.69 -11.80 -8.72
CA GLU A 258 -27.22 -11.14 -9.96
C GLU A 258 -25.82 -11.62 -10.37
N CYS A 259 -24.89 -11.75 -9.41
CA CYS A 259 -23.57 -12.33 -9.68
C CYS A 259 -23.57 -13.86 -9.77
N GLY A 260 -24.57 -14.55 -9.21
CA GLY A 260 -24.56 -16.00 -9.00
C GLY A 260 -23.40 -16.49 -8.10
N LEU A 261 -22.97 -15.65 -7.15
CA LEU A 261 -21.78 -15.84 -6.32
C LEU A 261 -22.04 -15.48 -4.86
N CYS A 262 -21.36 -16.19 -3.95
CA CYS A 262 -21.26 -15.74 -2.57
C CYS A 262 -20.24 -14.60 -2.48
N ARG A 263 -20.62 -13.51 -1.82
CA ARG A 263 -19.75 -12.39 -1.47
C ARG A 263 -19.52 -12.36 0.03
N VAL A 264 -18.39 -11.79 0.44
CA VAL A 264 -18.09 -11.52 1.85
C VAL A 264 -18.47 -10.07 2.14
N GLY A 265 -19.27 -9.84 3.18
CA GLY A 265 -19.72 -8.52 3.59
C GLY A 265 -21.15 -8.54 4.14
N LEU A 266 -21.60 -7.38 4.59
CA LEU A 266 -22.96 -7.17 5.06
C LEU A 266 -23.90 -6.97 3.87
N LYS A 267 -24.94 -7.80 3.77
CA LYS A 267 -25.85 -7.81 2.60
C LYS A 267 -26.58 -6.48 2.45
N GLU A 268 -27.01 -5.90 3.56
CA GLU A 268 -27.71 -4.63 3.63
C GLU A 268 -26.87 -3.43 3.16
N TYR A 269 -25.54 -3.54 3.21
CA TYR A 269 -24.61 -2.53 2.69
C TYR A 269 -24.06 -2.88 1.31
N SER A 270 -24.50 -3.96 0.67
CA SER A 270 -23.97 -4.33 -0.64
C SER A 270 -24.96 -4.09 -1.77
N LYS A 271 -24.49 -3.43 -2.83
CA LYS A 271 -25.26 -3.18 -4.06
C LYS A 271 -24.56 -3.85 -5.23
N HIS A 272 -25.33 -4.52 -6.07
CA HIS A 272 -24.84 -5.01 -7.35
C HIS A 272 -24.93 -3.89 -8.39
N CYS A 273 -23.84 -3.66 -9.11
CA CYS A 273 -23.82 -2.76 -10.25
C CYS A 273 -23.94 -3.56 -11.55
N GLN A 274 -25.09 -3.41 -12.23
CA GLN A 274 -25.37 -4.07 -13.50
C GLN A 274 -24.39 -3.69 -14.62
N LYS A 275 -23.81 -2.47 -14.56
CA LYS A 275 -22.90 -1.99 -15.59
C LYS A 275 -21.54 -2.70 -15.55
N CYS A 276 -20.96 -2.88 -14.37
CA CYS A 276 -19.68 -3.60 -14.22
C CYS A 276 -19.83 -5.05 -13.74
N ASN A 277 -21.07 -5.54 -13.57
CA ASN A 277 -21.40 -6.86 -13.07
C ASN A 277 -20.69 -7.22 -11.75
N SER A 278 -20.54 -6.25 -10.84
CA SER A 278 -19.82 -6.41 -9.58
C SER A 278 -20.59 -5.83 -8.39
N CYS A 279 -20.40 -6.44 -7.22
CA CYS A 279 -20.95 -5.95 -5.96
C CYS A 279 -19.99 -4.95 -5.31
N TYR A 280 -20.52 -3.85 -4.78
CA TYR A 280 -19.76 -2.84 -4.07
C TYR A 280 -20.45 -2.43 -2.76
N ASP A 281 -19.69 -1.79 -1.86
CA ASP A 281 -20.21 -1.21 -0.61
C ASP A 281 -21.03 0.05 -0.93
N SER A 282 -22.29 0.06 -0.52
CA SER A 282 -23.26 1.12 -0.79
C SER A 282 -22.88 2.45 -0.15
N ARG A 283 -22.04 2.45 0.89
CA ARG A 283 -21.45 3.68 1.47
C ARG A 283 -20.58 4.42 0.45
N ASN A 284 -19.95 3.67 -0.45
CA ASN A 284 -19.09 4.21 -1.51
C ASN A 284 -19.86 4.46 -2.82
N GLN A 285 -21.19 4.61 -2.78
CA GLN A 285 -21.99 4.76 -3.99
C GLN A 285 -21.64 6.02 -4.80
N SER A 286 -21.32 7.14 -4.16
CA SER A 286 -20.86 8.36 -4.83
C SER A 286 -19.50 8.20 -5.49
N GLU A 287 -18.67 7.30 -4.98
CA GLU A 287 -17.30 7.04 -5.47
C GLU A 287 -17.24 5.87 -6.46
N HIS A 288 -18.31 5.09 -6.57
CA HIS A 288 -18.37 3.94 -7.46
C HIS A 288 -18.24 4.37 -8.91
N LYS A 289 -17.07 4.10 -9.50
CA LYS A 289 -16.82 4.24 -10.93
C LYS A 289 -16.87 2.85 -11.54
N CYS A 290 -17.86 2.60 -12.40
CA CYS A 290 -17.95 1.34 -13.13
C CYS A 290 -16.68 1.13 -13.96
N VAL A 291 -16.10 -0.05 -13.81
CA VAL A 291 -14.99 -0.53 -14.62
C VAL A 291 -15.54 -1.70 -15.42
N ASP A 292 -15.36 -1.70 -16.73
CA ASP A 292 -15.64 -2.90 -17.51
C ASP A 292 -14.72 -4.04 -17.03
N SER A 293 -15.03 -5.30 -17.34
CA SER A 293 -14.10 -6.40 -17.01
C SER A 293 -12.76 -6.09 -17.68
N CYS A 294 -11.74 -5.80 -16.86
CA CYS A 294 -10.42 -5.45 -17.35
C CYS A 294 -9.51 -6.64 -17.14
N THR A 295 -8.83 -7.05 -18.20
CA THR A 295 -7.69 -7.94 -18.13
C THR A 295 -6.58 -7.26 -17.32
N CYS A 296 -5.88 -8.00 -16.45
CA CYS A 296 -4.74 -7.48 -15.72
C CYS A 296 -3.63 -7.04 -16.71
N PRO A 297 -3.21 -5.76 -16.77
CA PRO A 297 -2.22 -5.25 -17.72
C PRO A 297 -0.82 -5.88 -17.56
N VAL A 298 -0.53 -6.50 -16.40
CA VAL A 298 0.77 -7.11 -16.11
C VAL A 298 0.87 -8.52 -16.67
N CYS A 299 -0.14 -9.38 -16.42
CA CYS A 299 -0.11 -10.80 -16.82
C CYS A 299 -1.08 -11.15 -17.95
N GLN A 300 -1.91 -10.21 -18.38
CA GLN A 300 -2.91 -10.36 -19.45
C GLN A 300 -3.97 -11.46 -19.17
N GLN A 301 -4.18 -11.82 -17.91
CA GLN A 301 -5.24 -12.71 -17.47
C GLN A 301 -6.46 -11.93 -16.97
N ASP A 302 -7.65 -12.52 -17.08
CA ASP A 302 -8.90 -11.92 -16.58
C ASP A 302 -8.85 -11.82 -15.05
N LEU A 303 -9.18 -10.63 -14.51
CA LEU A 303 -9.18 -10.37 -13.06
C LEU A 303 -10.23 -11.20 -12.31
N SER A 304 -11.24 -11.74 -12.99
CA SER A 304 -12.37 -12.48 -12.42
C SER A 304 -12.20 -14.00 -12.43
N GLU A 305 -11.28 -14.54 -13.23
CA GLU A 305 -11.07 -15.98 -13.37
C GLU A 305 -10.02 -16.55 -12.43
N THR A 306 -9.13 -15.72 -11.90
CA THR A 306 -8.07 -16.17 -10.99
C THR A 306 -8.52 -16.19 -9.52
N ILE A 307 -7.90 -17.05 -8.72
CA ILE A 307 -8.09 -17.06 -7.26
C ILE A 307 -7.36 -15.91 -6.55
N THR A 308 -6.47 -15.22 -7.27
CA THR A 308 -5.69 -14.12 -6.71
C THR A 308 -6.58 -12.90 -6.54
N PRO A 309 -6.62 -12.28 -5.35
CA PRO A 309 -7.40 -11.06 -5.13
C PRO A 309 -7.03 -9.96 -6.14
N GLU A 310 -8.05 -9.25 -6.62
CA GLU A 310 -7.84 -7.99 -7.35
C GLU A 310 -7.35 -6.91 -6.38
N PHE A 311 -6.45 -6.07 -6.87
CA PHE A 311 -5.88 -4.93 -6.14
C PHE A 311 -6.13 -3.67 -6.96
N SER A 312 -6.85 -2.70 -6.38
CA SER A 312 -7.06 -1.38 -6.97
C SER A 312 -5.88 -0.47 -6.64
N LEU A 313 -5.25 0.10 -7.67
CA LEU A 313 -4.11 1.00 -7.53
C LEU A 313 -4.54 2.38 -7.01
N LYS A 314 -3.64 3.04 -6.27
CA LYS A 314 -3.85 4.36 -5.66
C LYS A 314 -4.15 5.48 -6.67
N CYS A 315 -3.58 5.39 -7.86
CA CYS A 315 -3.68 6.42 -8.90
C CYS A 315 -5.12 6.63 -9.42
N ASP A 316 -5.86 5.54 -9.62
CA ASP A 316 -7.26 5.54 -10.02
C ASP A 316 -7.89 4.21 -9.57
N PRO A 317 -9.02 4.21 -8.83
CA PRO A 317 -9.70 2.99 -8.39
C PRO A 317 -10.08 2.02 -9.52
N ARG A 318 -10.14 2.52 -10.76
CA ARG A 318 -10.41 1.72 -11.95
C ARG A 318 -9.19 0.94 -12.46
N HIS A 319 -7.98 1.35 -12.08
CA HIS A 319 -6.75 0.64 -12.40
C HIS A 319 -6.59 -0.54 -11.45
N ARG A 320 -6.98 -1.73 -11.92
CA ARG A 320 -6.96 -2.97 -11.14
C ARG A 320 -5.95 -3.94 -11.73
N ILE A 321 -5.16 -4.58 -10.86
CA ILE A 321 -4.22 -5.65 -11.20
C ILE A 321 -4.35 -6.79 -10.18
N HIS A 322 -3.81 -7.97 -10.46
CA HIS A 322 -3.73 -9.02 -9.44
C HIS A 322 -2.80 -8.59 -8.30
N ALA A 323 -3.13 -8.93 -7.04
CA ALA A 323 -2.25 -8.66 -5.91
C ALA A 323 -0.83 -9.22 -6.11
N ALA A 324 -0.71 -10.44 -6.67
CA ALA A 324 0.59 -11.02 -7.01
C ALA A 324 1.34 -10.21 -8.09
N CYS A 325 0.63 -9.60 -9.06
CA CYS A 325 1.24 -8.72 -10.05
C CYS A 325 1.70 -7.39 -9.44
N TYR A 326 0.96 -6.86 -8.46
CA TYR A 326 1.36 -5.68 -7.69
C TYR A 326 2.68 -5.95 -6.96
N ASP A 327 2.77 -7.06 -6.23
CA ASP A 327 3.99 -7.46 -5.52
C ASP A 327 5.19 -7.62 -6.47
N GLN A 328 4.96 -8.22 -7.64
CA GLN A 328 5.99 -8.36 -8.68
C GLN A 328 6.49 -7.01 -9.22
N LEU A 329 5.60 -6.03 -9.44
CA LEU A 329 6.00 -4.69 -9.87
C LEU A 329 6.94 -4.06 -8.83
N LEU A 330 6.56 -4.11 -7.55
CA LEU A 330 7.37 -3.55 -6.46
C LEU A 330 8.71 -4.27 -6.31
N HIS A 331 8.71 -5.61 -6.37
CA HIS A 331 9.93 -6.40 -6.28
C HIS A 331 10.93 -6.08 -7.39
N ASN A 332 10.42 -5.77 -8.59
CA ASN A 332 11.22 -5.38 -9.75
C ASN A 332 11.59 -3.89 -9.76
N GLY A 333 11.27 -3.12 -8.71
CA GLY A 333 11.56 -1.69 -8.62
C GLY A 333 10.66 -0.81 -9.50
N THR A 334 9.51 -1.32 -9.95
CA THR A 334 8.52 -0.57 -10.73
C THR A 334 7.47 0.02 -9.79
N PHE A 335 7.60 1.31 -9.50
CA PHE A 335 6.73 2.03 -8.55
C PHE A 335 5.63 2.86 -9.21
N VAL A 336 5.42 2.66 -10.52
CA VAL A 336 4.45 3.39 -11.32
C VAL A 336 3.40 2.45 -11.89
N CYS A 337 2.18 2.96 -12.05
CA CYS A 337 1.08 2.25 -12.66
C CYS A 337 1.37 1.95 -14.15
N PRO A 338 1.13 0.73 -14.65
CA PRO A 338 1.35 0.40 -16.05
C PRO A 338 0.34 1.05 -17.02
N LEU A 339 -0.74 1.65 -16.50
CA LEU A 339 -1.82 2.24 -17.31
C LEU A 339 -1.68 3.76 -17.48
N ASP A 340 -1.28 4.47 -16.43
CA ASP A 340 -1.18 5.93 -16.44
C ASP A 340 0.17 6.49 -15.95
N HIS A 341 1.11 5.61 -15.61
CA HIS A 341 2.46 5.93 -15.12
C HIS A 341 2.52 6.74 -13.82
N LYS A 342 1.41 6.89 -13.08
CA LYS A 342 1.41 7.55 -11.77
C LYS A 342 2.01 6.67 -10.69
N ILE A 343 2.53 7.28 -9.62
CA ILE A 343 3.08 6.55 -8.48
C ILE A 343 2.01 5.69 -7.81
N ILE A 344 2.39 4.44 -7.47
CA ILE A 344 1.51 3.46 -6.82
C ILE A 344 2.01 2.97 -5.45
N ILE A 345 3.25 3.31 -5.05
CA ILE A 345 3.77 3.04 -3.71
C ILE A 345 3.12 3.94 -2.66
N ASP A 346 3.23 3.58 -1.39
CA ASP A 346 2.69 4.38 -0.30
C ASP A 346 3.41 5.74 -0.17
N ASP A 347 2.71 6.69 0.44
CA ASP A 347 3.17 8.08 0.53
C ASP A 347 4.47 8.25 1.33
N ASP A 348 4.71 7.37 2.31
CA ASP A 348 5.92 7.45 3.14
C ASP A 348 7.13 6.92 2.37
N GLN A 349 6.99 5.79 1.66
CA GLN A 349 7.98 5.31 0.70
C GLN A 349 8.25 6.35 -0.38
N TYR A 350 7.20 6.98 -0.94
CA TYR A 350 7.39 8.02 -1.95
C TYR A 350 8.06 9.27 -1.37
N ALA A 351 7.75 9.66 -0.13
CA ALA A 351 8.44 10.76 0.55
C ALA A 351 9.95 10.47 0.74
N MET A 352 10.32 9.23 1.07
CA MET A 352 11.73 8.83 1.16
C MET A 352 12.44 8.86 -0.20
N LEU A 353 11.79 8.36 -1.25
CA LEU A 353 12.32 8.46 -2.62
C LEU A 353 12.54 9.92 -3.03
N ARG A 354 11.57 10.80 -2.75
CA ARG A 354 11.67 12.24 -2.99
C ARG A 354 12.81 12.88 -2.18
N GLY A 355 12.95 12.54 -0.89
CA GLY A 355 14.02 13.04 -0.04
C GLY A 355 15.41 12.72 -0.59
N LYS A 356 15.61 11.50 -1.09
CA LYS A 356 16.85 11.12 -1.80
C LYS A 356 17.12 12.01 -3.01
N VAL A 357 16.13 12.18 -3.89
CA VAL A 357 16.26 13.01 -5.10
C VAL A 357 16.55 14.47 -4.72
N TYR A 358 15.85 15.04 -3.73
CA TYR A 358 16.08 16.40 -3.27
C TYR A 358 17.45 16.61 -2.65
N HIS A 359 17.93 15.63 -1.88
CA HIS A 359 19.28 15.68 -1.34
C HIS A 359 20.32 15.76 -2.47
N ILE A 360 20.22 14.89 -3.47
CA ILE A 360 21.17 14.90 -4.60
C ILE A 360 21.01 16.19 -5.41
N TYR A 361 19.78 16.58 -5.74
CA TYR A 361 19.46 17.81 -6.47
C TYR A 361 20.07 19.05 -5.80
N ARG A 362 19.82 19.25 -4.51
CA ARG A 362 20.34 20.36 -3.72
C ARG A 362 21.86 20.36 -3.60
N SER A 363 22.47 19.19 -3.53
CA SER A 363 23.92 19.05 -3.32
C SER A 363 24.74 19.29 -4.58
N ASN A 364 24.11 19.42 -5.76
CA ASN A 364 24.78 19.74 -7.00
C ASN A 364 25.08 21.24 -7.13
N GLU A 365 26.09 21.56 -7.95
CA GLU A 365 26.42 22.91 -8.36
C GLU A 365 26.56 22.97 -9.88
N ILE A 366 25.90 23.94 -10.51
CA ILE A 366 26.00 24.22 -11.94
C ILE A 366 27.08 25.28 -12.13
N ASN A 367 28.21 24.89 -12.68
CA ASN A 367 29.35 25.79 -12.88
C ASN A 367 29.35 26.38 -14.29
N TYR A 368 29.61 27.68 -14.41
CA TYR A 368 29.83 28.36 -15.68
C TYR A 368 31.08 29.24 -15.64
N TYR A 369 31.65 29.53 -16.80
CA TYR A 369 32.95 30.20 -16.94
C TYR A 369 32.87 31.54 -17.70
N GLY A 370 31.76 31.80 -18.39
CA GLY A 370 31.48 33.07 -19.05
C GLY A 370 29.98 33.37 -19.07
N ASP A 371 29.63 34.65 -19.05
CA ASP A 371 28.25 35.13 -18.94
C ASP A 371 27.34 34.61 -20.06
N GLU A 372 27.87 34.50 -21.27
CA GLU A 372 27.16 34.02 -22.47
C GLU A 372 27.23 32.50 -22.64
N GLN A 373 27.85 31.77 -21.70
CA GLN A 373 27.86 30.31 -21.74
C GLN A 373 26.43 29.79 -21.65
N LEU A 374 26.05 28.93 -22.59
CA LEU A 374 24.73 28.32 -22.62
C LEU A 374 24.61 27.27 -21.51
N ILE A 375 23.58 27.44 -20.67
CA ILE A 375 23.14 26.47 -19.66
C ILE A 375 21.89 25.78 -20.20
N MET A 376 21.92 24.45 -20.16
CA MET A 376 20.80 23.62 -20.58
C MET A 376 19.69 23.64 -19.52
N LEU A 377 18.49 23.99 -19.95
CA LEU A 377 17.26 23.87 -19.19
C LEU A 377 16.42 22.74 -19.76
N LYS A 378 15.87 21.91 -18.90
CA LYS A 378 14.96 20.82 -19.27
C LYS A 378 13.53 21.18 -18.95
N LYS A 379 12.67 20.97 -19.92
CA LYS A 379 11.22 20.95 -19.72
C LYS A 379 10.80 19.54 -19.38
N ALA A 380 10.12 19.36 -18.26
CA ALA A 380 9.56 18.08 -17.86
C ALA A 380 8.06 18.17 -17.55
N GLN A 381 7.32 17.11 -17.83
CA GLN A 381 5.93 16.94 -17.40
C GLN A 381 5.87 15.98 -16.22
N CYS A 382 5.15 16.34 -15.17
CA CYS A 382 4.87 15.45 -14.05
C CYS A 382 3.73 14.48 -14.39
N TYR A 383 3.92 13.18 -14.20
CA TYR A 383 2.85 12.18 -14.37
C TYR A 383 1.76 12.30 -13.29
N ASP A 384 2.13 12.70 -12.07
CA ASP A 384 1.20 12.71 -10.94
C ASP A 384 0.20 13.89 -11.02
N CYS A 385 0.69 15.10 -11.30
CA CYS A 385 -0.14 16.32 -11.35
C CYS A 385 -0.35 16.90 -12.77
N ASN A 386 0.25 16.31 -13.80
CA ASN A 386 0.18 16.73 -15.21
C ASN A 386 0.75 18.12 -15.54
N LYS A 387 1.34 18.84 -14.56
CA LYS A 387 1.96 20.15 -14.78
C LYS A 387 3.36 20.03 -15.38
N TYR A 388 3.74 21.07 -16.12
CA TYR A 388 5.06 21.22 -16.71
C TYR A 388 5.96 22.08 -15.82
N SER A 389 7.27 21.85 -15.87
CA SER A 389 8.28 22.64 -15.18
C SER A 389 9.52 22.74 -16.06
N TYR A 390 10.16 23.91 -16.04
CA TYR A 390 11.53 24.09 -16.49
C TYR A 390 12.48 24.08 -15.30
N ASP A 391 13.59 23.37 -15.41
CA ASP A 391 14.70 23.47 -14.46
C ASP A 391 16.05 23.25 -15.13
N VAL A 392 17.13 23.60 -14.44
CA VAL A 392 18.49 23.32 -14.91
C VAL A 392 18.72 21.82 -15.04
N TYR A 393 19.44 21.41 -16.08
CA TYR A 393 19.87 20.03 -16.19
C TYR A 393 20.90 19.70 -15.09
N VAL A 394 20.57 18.73 -14.24
CA VAL A 394 21.49 18.14 -13.27
C VAL A 394 21.74 16.68 -13.68
N PRO A 395 22.99 16.31 -13.99
CA PRO A 395 23.30 14.93 -14.39
C PRO A 395 22.85 13.91 -13.35
N GLN A 396 22.24 12.82 -13.81
CA GLN A 396 21.81 11.68 -12.99
C GLN A 396 20.71 12.00 -11.95
N VAL A 397 20.06 13.16 -12.06
CA VAL A 397 18.93 13.54 -11.21
C VAL A 397 17.68 13.66 -12.10
N PRO A 398 16.58 12.95 -11.78
CA PRO A 398 15.33 13.14 -12.50
C PRO A 398 14.80 14.56 -12.27
N GLN A 399 14.14 15.13 -13.26
CA GLN A 399 13.54 16.46 -13.13
C GLN A 399 12.48 16.48 -12.03
N ILE A 400 12.42 17.56 -11.26
CA ILE A 400 11.47 17.71 -10.16
C ILE A 400 10.27 18.54 -10.65
N CYS A 401 9.07 18.13 -10.30
CA CYS A 401 7.90 18.96 -10.53
C CYS A 401 7.85 20.13 -9.54
N HIS A 402 7.83 21.36 -10.03
CA HIS A 402 7.77 22.55 -9.18
C HIS A 402 6.36 22.84 -8.62
N ARG A 403 5.34 22.05 -8.99
CA ARG A 403 3.97 22.18 -8.45
C ARG A 403 3.75 21.31 -7.22
N CYS A 404 3.86 20.00 -7.42
CA CYS A 404 3.56 19.02 -6.38
C CYS A 404 4.83 18.55 -5.65
N PHE A 405 6.02 18.98 -6.07
CA PHE A 405 7.29 18.41 -5.61
C PHE A 405 7.21 16.88 -5.71
N GLY A 406 6.90 16.42 -6.93
CA GLY A 406 6.96 15.02 -7.33
C GLY A 406 8.21 14.78 -8.15
N VAL A 407 8.73 13.55 -8.11
CA VAL A 407 9.93 13.14 -8.86
C VAL A 407 9.61 12.17 -10.00
N ASN A 408 8.32 11.88 -10.18
CA ASN A 408 7.80 11.08 -11.29
C ASN A 408 7.51 12.00 -12.49
N THR A 409 8.56 12.32 -13.24
CA THR A 409 8.51 13.23 -14.38
C THR A 409 9.03 12.56 -15.65
N LYS A 410 8.61 13.08 -16.81
CA LYS A 410 9.20 12.75 -18.11
C LYS A 410 9.79 14.01 -18.75
N ASP A 411 10.97 13.86 -19.32
CA ASP A 411 11.57 14.90 -20.15
C ASP A 411 10.73 15.12 -21.42
N VAL A 412 10.55 16.38 -21.80
CA VAL A 412 9.72 16.80 -22.94
C VAL A 412 10.58 17.46 -24.00
N THR A 413 11.31 18.51 -23.64
CA THR A 413 12.21 19.26 -24.52
C THR A 413 13.37 19.86 -23.74
N GLU A 414 14.42 20.26 -24.47
CA GLU A 414 15.59 20.94 -23.92
C GLU A 414 15.71 22.31 -24.59
N ILE A 415 15.96 23.34 -23.80
CA ILE A 415 16.24 24.71 -24.27
C ILE A 415 17.55 25.19 -23.63
N PHE A 416 18.11 26.27 -24.18
CA PHE A 416 19.37 26.83 -23.71
C PHE A 416 19.18 28.31 -23.38
N SER A 417 19.66 28.71 -22.21
CA SER A 417 19.72 30.11 -21.78
C SER A 417 21.16 30.48 -21.46
N SER A 418 21.55 31.74 -21.68
CA SER A 418 22.84 32.21 -21.19
C SER A 418 22.90 32.14 -19.67
N ALA A 419 24.10 31.89 -19.13
CA ALA A 419 24.33 31.82 -17.69
C ALA A 419 23.94 33.11 -16.98
N LYS A 420 24.19 34.26 -17.63
CA LYS A 420 23.82 35.60 -17.17
C LYS A 420 22.31 35.77 -16.99
N SER A 421 21.51 35.29 -17.95
CA SER A 421 20.04 35.41 -17.87
C SER A 421 19.44 34.62 -16.71
N LEU A 422 20.15 33.62 -16.17
CA LEU A 422 19.73 32.81 -15.02
C LEU A 422 20.20 33.37 -13.66
N GLN A 423 20.98 34.44 -13.65
CA GLN A 423 21.47 35.07 -12.42
C GLN A 423 20.48 36.09 -11.85
N GLY A 424 20.59 36.31 -10.54
CA GLY A 424 19.84 37.33 -9.81
C GLY A 424 18.45 36.88 -9.36
N ASP A 425 18.04 37.35 -8.19
CA ASP A 425 16.74 37.04 -7.62
C ASP A 425 15.62 37.85 -8.31
N ILE A 426 14.44 37.23 -8.48
CA ILE A 426 13.22 37.92 -8.92
C ILE A 426 12.18 37.76 -7.82
N ASP A 427 11.73 38.89 -7.26
CA ASP A 427 10.65 38.89 -6.29
C ASP A 427 9.36 38.29 -6.88
N GLY A 428 8.59 37.62 -6.04
CA GLY A 428 7.27 37.13 -6.41
C GLY A 428 6.73 36.11 -5.42
N THR A 429 5.42 35.90 -5.49
CA THR A 429 4.73 34.95 -4.60
C THR A 429 4.63 33.55 -5.21
N VAL A 430 4.28 32.56 -4.38
CA VAL A 430 4.03 31.18 -4.84
C VAL A 430 2.85 31.15 -5.82
N GLU A 431 1.84 31.99 -5.62
CA GLU A 431 0.68 32.11 -6.51
C GLU A 431 1.07 32.64 -7.89
N GLU A 432 1.97 33.62 -7.95
CA GLU A 432 2.49 34.16 -9.21
C GLU A 432 3.36 33.13 -9.95
N LEU A 433 4.20 32.38 -9.22
CA LEU A 433 4.95 31.25 -9.77
C LEU A 433 4.01 30.20 -10.37
N HIS A 434 2.94 29.86 -9.64
CA HIS A 434 1.93 28.92 -10.10
C HIS A 434 1.21 29.42 -11.36
N ALA A 435 0.87 30.70 -11.42
CA ALA A 435 0.25 31.31 -12.60
C ALA A 435 1.18 31.27 -13.82
N LEU A 436 2.49 31.52 -13.65
CA LEU A 436 3.48 31.34 -14.71
C LEU A 436 3.56 29.87 -15.15
N GLN A 437 3.60 28.93 -14.20
CA GLN A 437 3.64 27.51 -14.52
C GLN A 437 2.43 27.04 -15.32
N ASP A 438 1.25 27.57 -15.01
CA ASP A 438 0.01 27.20 -15.70
C ASP A 438 -0.04 27.67 -17.16
N LYS A 439 0.84 28.60 -17.55
CA LYS A 439 1.06 29.00 -18.96
C LYS A 439 2.00 28.05 -19.71
N ILE A 440 2.83 27.27 -19.01
CA ILE A 440 3.75 26.32 -19.63
C ILE A 440 2.94 25.17 -20.23
N THR A 441 2.96 25.04 -21.56
CA THR A 441 2.16 24.03 -22.26
C THR A 441 3.02 22.87 -22.74
N ARG A 442 2.51 22.02 -23.66
CA ARG A 442 3.34 21.01 -24.33
C ARG A 442 4.20 21.62 -25.44
N ASP A 443 3.73 22.68 -26.07
CA ASP A 443 4.30 23.26 -27.28
C ASP A 443 5.55 24.11 -26.96
N ALA A 444 6.15 24.73 -27.99
CA ALA A 444 7.31 25.59 -27.81
C ALA A 444 6.90 26.86 -27.03
N ASP A 445 7.45 27.02 -25.83
CA ASP A 445 7.25 28.21 -25.00
C ASP A 445 8.39 29.22 -25.25
N ASP A 446 8.14 30.49 -24.94
CA ASP A 446 9.13 31.56 -25.04
C ASP A 446 10.27 31.33 -24.02
N ILE A 447 11.51 31.46 -24.47
CA ILE A 447 12.71 31.28 -23.63
C ILE A 447 12.72 32.30 -22.48
N ASP A 448 12.29 33.54 -22.73
CA ASP A 448 12.28 34.58 -21.71
C ASP A 448 11.25 34.28 -20.61
N GLU A 449 10.07 33.75 -20.98
CA GLU A 449 9.07 33.29 -20.01
C GLU A 449 9.57 32.09 -19.19
N ALA A 450 10.25 31.15 -19.83
CA ALA A 450 10.85 30.00 -19.14
C ALA A 450 11.95 30.44 -18.14
N VAL A 451 12.76 31.43 -18.51
CA VAL A 451 13.79 32.01 -17.63
C VAL A 451 13.16 32.78 -16.46
N GLU A 452 12.12 33.60 -16.70
CA GLU A 452 11.41 34.31 -15.63
C GLU A 452 10.81 33.31 -14.62
N TYR A 453 10.11 32.30 -15.12
CA TYR A 453 9.54 31.22 -14.32
C TYR A 453 10.61 30.52 -13.47
N LEU A 454 11.71 30.10 -14.09
CA LEU A 454 12.77 29.37 -13.41
C LEU A 454 13.44 30.24 -12.33
N ARG A 455 13.74 31.51 -12.63
CA ARG A 455 14.31 32.43 -11.65
C ARG A 455 13.40 32.63 -10.45
N ARG A 456 12.09 32.84 -10.67
CA ARG A 456 11.13 32.96 -9.56
C ARG A 456 11.08 31.70 -8.70
N PHE A 457 11.05 30.52 -9.32
CA PHE A 457 11.11 29.25 -8.57
C PHE A 457 12.36 29.15 -7.71
N ARG A 458 13.52 29.49 -8.29
CA ARG A 458 14.82 29.42 -7.62
C ARG A 458 14.96 30.45 -6.49
N THR A 459 14.39 31.64 -6.62
CA THR A 459 14.36 32.64 -5.55
C THR A 459 13.49 32.18 -4.37
N ILE A 460 12.30 31.63 -4.63
CA ILE A 460 11.40 31.09 -3.60
C ILE A 460 12.04 29.89 -2.89
N ASN A 461 12.74 29.02 -3.62
CA ASN A 461 13.28 27.75 -3.11
C ASN A 461 14.82 27.75 -3.01
N LYS A 462 15.41 28.89 -2.62
CA LYS A 462 16.87 29.14 -2.65
C LYS A 462 17.71 28.10 -1.92
N GLU A 463 17.18 27.53 -0.85
CA GLU A 463 17.87 26.50 -0.08
C GLU A 463 17.73 25.10 -0.65
N LEU A 464 16.79 24.86 -1.57
CA LEU A 464 16.55 23.55 -2.19
C LEU A 464 17.26 23.41 -3.53
N VAL A 465 17.33 24.49 -4.32
CA VAL A 465 17.84 24.44 -5.69
C VAL A 465 19.38 24.38 -5.76
N PRO A 466 19.96 23.67 -6.75
CA PRO A 466 21.39 23.67 -6.99
C PRO A 466 21.88 25.09 -7.27
N LYS A 467 23.05 25.46 -6.74
CA LYS A 467 23.64 26.79 -6.99
C LYS A 467 24.15 26.87 -8.43
N ILE A 468 23.94 28.02 -9.08
CA ILE A 468 24.58 28.33 -10.38
C ILE A 468 25.73 29.29 -10.08
N VAL A 469 26.98 28.85 -10.27
CA VAL A 469 28.17 29.54 -9.76
C VAL A 469 29.14 29.82 -10.90
N GLN A 470 29.60 31.07 -10.99
CA GLN A 470 30.70 31.41 -11.88
C GLN A 470 32.01 30.91 -11.27
N ARG A 471 32.77 30.11 -12.02
CA ARG A 471 34.11 29.68 -11.61
C ARG A 471 35.17 30.25 -12.53
N ILE A 472 36.34 30.53 -11.96
CA ILE A 472 37.53 30.88 -12.73
C ILE A 472 38.14 29.56 -13.23
N PRO A 473 38.38 29.37 -14.53
CA PRO A 473 38.97 28.14 -15.04
C PRO A 473 40.36 27.93 -14.42
N ASN A 474 40.63 26.74 -13.88
CA ASN A 474 42.02 26.37 -13.56
C ASN A 474 42.76 25.96 -14.86
N GLN A 475 44.09 25.86 -14.82
CA GLN A 475 44.91 25.57 -16.03
C GLN A 475 44.47 24.30 -16.77
N GLU A 476 44.03 23.27 -16.05
CA GLU A 476 43.60 21.99 -16.61
C GLU A 476 42.23 22.10 -17.32
N GLN A 477 41.29 22.83 -16.72
CA GLN A 477 39.98 23.13 -17.33
C GLN A 477 40.10 24.08 -18.51
N LEU A 478 41.05 25.02 -18.46
CA LEU A 478 41.37 25.90 -19.59
C LEU A 478 41.86 25.09 -20.80
N MET A 479 42.71 24.08 -20.55
CA MET A 479 43.18 23.16 -21.59
C MET A 479 42.06 22.29 -22.16
N GLN A 480 41.11 21.83 -21.34
CA GLN A 480 39.93 21.09 -21.81
C GLN A 480 38.97 21.97 -22.64
N LEU A 481 38.72 23.20 -22.21
CA LEU A 481 37.92 24.19 -22.95
C LEU A 481 38.56 24.51 -24.31
N LEU A 482 39.88 24.75 -24.34
CA LEU A 482 40.64 24.94 -25.58
C LEU A 482 40.56 23.74 -26.51
N GLN A 483 40.67 22.52 -25.97
CA GLN A 483 40.52 21.29 -26.75
C GLN A 483 39.10 21.11 -27.33
N MET A 484 38.06 21.49 -26.59
CA MET A 484 36.68 21.46 -27.09
C MET A 484 36.45 22.49 -28.20
N MET A 485 36.96 23.72 -28.03
CA MET A 485 36.86 24.78 -29.04
C MET A 485 37.63 24.42 -30.33
N MET A 486 38.80 23.79 -30.21
CA MET A 486 39.58 23.31 -31.35
C MET A 486 38.95 22.14 -32.10
N ARG A 487 38.01 21.39 -31.50
CA ARG A 487 37.28 20.29 -32.17
C ARG A 487 36.05 20.76 -32.94
N GLN A 488 35.62 22.01 -32.75
CA GLN A 488 34.47 22.61 -33.42
C GLN A 488 34.85 23.53 -34.60
N GLN A 489 36.14 23.66 -34.90
CA GLN A 489 36.69 24.18 -36.16
C GLN A 489 37.10 23.02 -37.05
#